data_AF-A0A9D9QMH1-F1
#
_entry.id   AF-A0A9D9QMH1-F1
#
_cell.length_a   1.000
_cell.length_b   1.000
_cell.length_c   1.000
_cell.angle_alpha   90.00
_cell.angle_beta   90.00
_cell.angle_gamma   90.00
#
_symmetry.space_group_name_H-M   'P 1'
#
loop_
_entity.id
_entity.type
_entity.pdbx_description
1 polymer ?
#
loop_
_entity_poly.entity_id
_entity_poly.type
_entity_poly.pdbx_seq_one_letter_code
_entity_poly.pdbx_strand_id
1 'polypeptide(L)'
;MYKKTRGFTLVELMVVVVILGILLGIAVPFYGDYMRKAARAQAKSVALDLAQMEERFFTNNTTYRVVASGSGASLPTGWQNYSGSDFASRKYDVTVAAGATGDIATSFTITATPANGFTDPTCGTMTLDSRGTKSPATCW
;
A
#
# COMPACT_ATOMS: atom_id res chain seq x y z
N MET A 1 13.84 -24.74 -56.42
CA MET A 1 12.47 -24.88 -55.86
C MET A 1 12.25 -23.79 -54.81
N TYR A 2 11.50 -22.73 -55.12
CA TYR A 2 11.12 -21.73 -54.12
C TYR A 2 9.94 -22.25 -53.31
N LYS A 3 10.15 -22.52 -52.02
CA LYS A 3 9.06 -22.87 -51.09
C LYS A 3 8.15 -21.64 -50.96
N LYS A 4 6.90 -21.73 -51.39
CA LYS A 4 5.90 -20.69 -51.09
C LYS A 4 5.68 -20.66 -49.57
N THR A 5 6.15 -19.62 -48.91
CA THR A 5 5.79 -19.30 -47.53
C THR A 5 4.28 -19.02 -47.50
N ARG A 6 3.53 -19.80 -46.72
CA ARG A 6 2.12 -19.53 -46.44
C ARG A 6 2.08 -18.37 -45.43
N GLY A 7 1.51 -17.24 -45.84
CA GLY A 7 1.22 -16.11 -44.95
C GLY A 7 -0.14 -16.27 -44.27
N PHE A 8 -0.36 -15.50 -43.21
CA PHE A 8 -1.67 -15.39 -42.55
C PHE A 8 -2.69 -14.71 -43.45
N THR A 9 -3.94 -15.14 -43.35
CA THR A 9 -5.06 -14.47 -44.02
C THR A 9 -5.51 -13.24 -43.23
N LEU A 10 -6.09 -12.27 -43.93
CA LEU A 10 -6.69 -11.08 -43.30
C LEU A 10 -7.79 -11.46 -42.30
N VAL A 11 -8.54 -12.52 -42.61
CA VAL A 11 -9.60 -13.06 -41.76
C VAL A 11 -9.04 -13.66 -40.47
N GLU A 12 -7.96 -14.44 -40.55
CA GLU A 12 -7.29 -14.97 -39.34
C GLU A 12 -6.82 -13.84 -38.43
N LEU A 13 -6.26 -12.78 -39.00
CA LEU A 13 -5.80 -11.64 -38.20
C LEU A 13 -6.98 -10.90 -37.54
N MET A 14 -8.10 -10.73 -38.24
CA MET A 14 -9.31 -10.13 -37.65
C MET A 14 -9.86 -10.97 -36.49
N VAL A 15 -9.92 -12.29 -36.64
CA VAL A 15 -10.38 -13.19 -35.56
C VAL A 15 -9.44 -13.11 -34.35
N VAL A 16 -8.13 -13.07 -34.56
CA VAL A 16 -7.14 -12.92 -33.48
C VAL A 16 -7.33 -11.60 -32.73
N VAL A 17 -7.51 -10.48 -33.44
CA VAL A 17 -7.74 -9.16 -32.82
C VAL A 17 -9.04 -9.14 -32.01
N VAL A 18 -10.11 -9.77 -32.51
CA VAL A 18 -11.38 -9.89 -31.78
C VAL A 18 -11.20 -10.68 -30.48
N ILE A 19 -10.52 -11.83 -30.54
CA ILE A 19 -10.25 -12.65 -29.34
C ILE A 19 -9.39 -11.85 -28.34
N LEU A 20 -8.35 -11.17 -28.80
CA LEU A 20 -7.52 -10.31 -27.94
C LEU A 20 -8.32 -9.17 -27.30
N GLY A 21 -9.23 -8.54 -28.04
CA GLY A 21 -10.10 -7.49 -27.51
C GLY A 21 -10.99 -8.00 -26.36
N ILE A 22 -11.57 -9.19 -26.49
CA ILE A 22 -12.38 -9.83 -25.45
C ILE A 22 -11.53 -10.13 -24.20
N LEU A 23 -10.34 -10.70 -24.40
CA LEU A 23 -9.44 -11.04 -23.29
C LEU A 23 -8.95 -9.80 -22.54
N LEU A 24 -8.59 -8.74 -23.25
CA LEU A 24 -8.15 -7.48 -22.66
C LEU A 24 -9.26 -6.78 -21.87
N GLY A 25 -10.51 -6.85 -22.35
CA GLY A 25 -11.66 -6.29 -21.64
C GLY A 25 -11.85 -6.86 -20.23
N ILE A 26 -11.51 -8.13 -20.03
CA ILE A 26 -11.59 -8.81 -18.72
C ILE A 26 -10.31 -8.61 -17.91
N ALA A 27 -9.13 -8.73 -18.52
CA ALA A 27 -7.85 -8.78 -17.81
C ALA A 27 -7.47 -7.46 -17.12
N VAL A 28 -7.76 -6.31 -17.76
CA VAL A 28 -7.35 -4.98 -17.26
C VAL A 28 -7.91 -4.63 -15.87
N PRO A 29 -9.23 -4.76 -15.58
CA PRO A 29 -9.75 -4.41 -14.25
C PRO A 29 -9.18 -5.30 -13.13
N PHE A 30 -8.96 -6.60 -13.37
CA PHE A 30 -8.43 -7.51 -12.35
C PHE A 30 -7.03 -7.17 -11.88
N TYR A 31 -6.18 -6.63 -12.77
CA TYR A 31 -4.82 -6.25 -12.41
C TYR A 31 -4.79 -5.09 -11.40
N GLY A 32 -5.71 -4.13 -11.52
CA GLY A 32 -5.81 -2.99 -10.61
C GLY A 32 -6.09 -3.40 -9.17
N ASP A 33 -7.01 -4.35 -8.97
CA ASP A 33 -7.37 -4.83 -7.63
C ASP A 33 -6.26 -5.66 -6.98
N TYR A 34 -5.52 -6.43 -7.77
CA TYR A 34 -4.34 -7.13 -7.28
C TYR A 34 -3.29 -6.15 -6.75
N MET A 35 -3.00 -5.08 -7.50
CA MET A 35 -2.04 -4.05 -7.10
C MET A 35 -2.49 -3.29 -5.86
N ARG A 36 -3.79 -3.00 -5.72
CA ARG A 36 -4.34 -2.40 -4.49
C ARG A 36 -4.19 -3.32 -3.29
N LYS A 37 -4.49 -4.61 -3.44
CA LYS A 37 -4.32 -5.60 -2.36
C LYS A 37 -2.87 -5.70 -1.92
N ALA A 38 -1.93 -5.71 -2.86
CA ALA A 38 -0.50 -5.70 -2.56
C ALA A 38 -0.08 -4.43 -1.82
N ALA A 39 -0.52 -3.25 -2.27
CA ALA A 39 -0.24 -1.97 -1.62
C ALA A 39 -0.78 -1.92 -0.17
N ARG A 40 -2.01 -2.40 0.06
CA ARG A 40 -2.58 -2.53 1.42
C ARG A 40 -1.73 -3.46 2.28
N ALA A 41 -1.31 -4.60 1.76
CA ALA A 41 -0.49 -5.55 2.51
C ALA A 41 0.84 -4.92 2.97
N GLN A 42 1.48 -4.14 2.09
CA GLN A 42 2.69 -3.39 2.44
C GLN A 42 2.42 -2.29 3.48
N ALA A 43 1.31 -1.57 3.36
CA ALA A 43 0.94 -0.57 4.36
C ALA A 43 0.68 -1.20 5.74
N LYS A 44 0.00 -2.34 5.77
CA LYS A 44 -0.24 -3.10 7.00
C LYS A 44 1.05 -3.58 7.65
N SER A 45 2.00 -4.11 6.88
CA SER A 45 3.26 -4.58 7.44
C SER A 45 4.02 -3.43 8.09
N VAL A 46 4.13 -2.29 7.40
CA VAL A 46 4.80 -1.10 7.92
C VAL A 46 4.08 -0.57 9.17
N ALA A 47 2.75 -0.56 9.19
CA ALA A 47 2.00 -0.14 10.37
C ALA A 47 2.22 -1.08 11.58
N LEU A 48 2.29 -2.39 11.36
CA LEU A 48 2.57 -3.36 12.42
C LEU A 48 4.00 -3.25 12.92
N ASP A 49 4.97 -3.05 12.03
CA ASP A 49 6.37 -2.85 12.38
C ASP A 49 6.53 -1.57 13.21
N LEU A 50 5.90 -0.46 12.80
CA LEU A 50 5.87 0.77 13.57
C LEU A 50 5.22 0.57 14.94
N ALA A 51 4.10 -0.16 15.03
CA ALA A 51 3.47 -0.45 16.32
C ALA A 51 4.43 -1.18 17.26
N GLN A 52 5.12 -2.21 16.77
CA GLN A 52 6.12 -2.93 17.57
C GLN A 52 7.29 -2.03 17.99
N MET A 53 7.73 -1.15 17.11
CA MET A 53 8.81 -0.21 17.40
C MET A 53 8.39 0.86 18.41
N GLU A 54 7.14 1.33 18.37
CA GLU A 54 6.55 2.25 19.34
C GLU A 54 6.52 1.60 20.74
N GLU A 55 6.07 0.34 20.85
CA GLU A 55 6.09 -0.39 22.13
C GLU A 55 7.51 -0.53 22.69
N ARG A 56 8.48 -0.84 21.82
CA ARG A 56 9.90 -0.90 22.20
C ARG A 56 10.43 0.46 22.61
N PHE A 57 10.02 1.54 21.94
CA PHE A 57 10.42 2.90 22.25
C PHE A 57 9.86 3.33 23.61
N PHE A 58 8.59 3.01 23.88
CA PHE A 58 7.93 3.27 25.15
C PHE A 58 8.63 2.58 26.32
N THR A 59 9.06 1.32 26.14
CA THR A 59 9.81 0.57 27.18
C THR A 59 11.08 1.31 27.63
N ASN A 60 11.73 2.05 26.73
CA ASN A 60 12.97 2.77 27.03
C ASN A 60 12.77 4.25 27.41
N ASN A 61 11.68 4.88 26.97
CA ASN A 61 11.50 6.33 27.05
C ASN A 61 10.22 6.75 27.79
N THR A 62 9.36 5.81 28.19
CA THR A 62 8.06 6.05 28.86
C THR A 62 7.10 6.97 28.09
N THR A 63 7.29 7.09 26.78
CA THR A 63 6.46 7.86 25.85
C THR A 63 6.56 7.24 24.45
N TYR A 64 5.56 7.48 23.61
CA TYR A 64 5.62 7.13 22.18
C TYR A 64 6.19 8.28 21.36
N ARG A 65 6.50 8.02 20.09
CA ARG A 65 7.07 9.01 19.18
C ARG A 65 6.04 9.44 18.13
N VAL A 66 6.05 10.72 17.80
CA VAL A 66 5.35 11.22 16.61
C VAL A 66 6.19 10.90 15.39
N VAL A 67 5.58 10.24 14.41
CA VAL A 67 6.18 9.93 13.10
C VAL A 67 5.40 10.69 12.04
N ALA A 68 6.00 11.73 11.48
CA ALA A 68 5.43 12.46 10.36
C ALA A 68 5.69 11.75 9.03
N SER A 69 4.84 11.99 8.03
CA SER A 69 5.08 11.57 6.65
C SER A 69 6.20 12.41 6.03
N GLY A 70 7.10 11.82 5.28
CA GLY A 70 8.16 12.56 4.57
C GLY A 70 9.46 11.77 4.46
N SER A 71 10.16 11.94 3.33
CA SER A 71 11.50 11.37 3.11
C SER A 71 12.58 11.95 4.04
N GLY A 72 12.31 13.12 4.65
CA GLY A 72 13.22 13.81 5.57
C GLY A 72 12.86 13.67 7.04
N ALA A 73 11.89 12.83 7.41
CA ALA A 73 11.59 12.57 8.81
C ALA A 73 12.82 11.92 9.47
N SER A 74 13.36 12.52 10.54
CA SER A 74 14.44 11.89 11.31
C SER A 74 13.86 10.73 12.12
N LEU A 75 13.89 9.55 11.51
CA LEU A 75 13.42 8.33 12.15
C LEU A 75 14.60 7.57 12.77
N PRO A 76 14.39 6.87 13.89
CA PRO A 76 15.40 5.95 14.40
C PRO A 76 15.75 4.90 13.35
N THR A 77 16.96 4.35 13.44
CA THR A 77 17.43 3.33 12.48
C THR A 77 16.46 2.15 12.40
N GLY A 78 16.07 1.79 11.18
CA GLY A 78 15.16 0.68 10.90
C GLY A 78 13.67 1.05 10.88
N TRP A 79 13.31 2.27 11.30
CA TRP A 79 11.93 2.75 11.21
C TRP A 79 11.61 3.22 9.79
N GLN A 80 10.42 2.86 9.32
CA GLN A 80 9.93 3.25 8.00
C GLN A 80 8.50 3.82 8.12
N ASN A 81 8.23 4.92 7.42
CA ASN A 81 6.97 5.67 7.48
C ASN A 81 6.24 5.70 6.12
N TYR A 82 6.48 4.70 5.26
CA TYR A 82 5.87 4.58 3.94
C TYR A 82 5.79 3.13 3.48
N SER A 83 4.86 2.79 2.59
CA SER A 83 4.77 1.46 1.99
C SER A 83 5.79 1.29 0.85
N GLY A 84 6.49 0.15 0.81
CA GLY A 84 7.41 -0.20 -0.27
C GLY A 84 8.87 0.14 0.03
N SER A 85 9.71 0.19 -1.00
CA SER A 85 11.18 0.34 -0.86
C SER A 85 11.69 1.76 -1.04
N ASP A 86 10.85 2.67 -1.55
CA ASP A 86 11.25 4.03 -1.87
C ASP A 86 10.10 5.02 -1.65
N PHE A 87 10.45 6.22 -1.19
CA PHE A 87 9.48 7.25 -0.86
C PHE A 87 8.80 7.82 -2.13
N ALA A 88 9.52 8.01 -3.23
CA ALA A 88 8.97 8.61 -4.45
C ALA A 88 7.94 7.70 -5.16
N SER A 89 8.00 6.39 -4.91
CA SER A 89 7.09 5.39 -5.50
C SER A 89 6.05 4.80 -4.53
N ARG A 90 6.10 5.18 -3.24
CA ARG A 90 5.19 4.68 -2.19
C ARG A 90 3.72 4.81 -2.56
N LYS A 91 2.89 3.87 -2.11
CA LYS A 91 1.43 3.88 -2.29
C LYS A 91 0.70 4.40 -1.07
N TYR A 92 1.29 4.24 0.11
CA TYR A 92 0.82 4.76 1.37
C TYR A 92 1.94 5.51 2.09
N ASP A 93 1.59 6.65 2.67
CA ASP A 93 2.30 7.28 3.77
C ASP A 93 1.79 6.67 5.08
N VAL A 94 2.69 6.37 6.02
CA VAL A 94 2.34 5.79 7.32
C VAL A 94 2.84 6.70 8.43
N THR A 95 1.93 7.32 9.16
CA THR A 95 2.24 8.28 10.22
C THR A 95 1.85 7.75 11.59
N VAL A 96 2.48 8.28 12.63
CA VAL A 96 2.12 8.01 14.03
C VAL A 96 1.84 9.35 14.70
N ALA A 97 0.67 9.47 15.32
CA ALA A 97 0.25 10.65 16.07
C ALA A 97 -0.42 10.25 17.38
N ALA A 98 -0.69 11.23 18.24
CA ALA A 98 -1.41 11.00 19.50
C ALA A 98 -2.75 10.30 19.25
N GLY A 99 -3.03 9.28 20.04
CA GLY A 99 -4.21 8.44 19.89
C GLY A 99 -5.45 9.01 20.58
N ALA A 100 -6.35 8.11 20.98
CA ALA A 100 -7.65 8.46 21.56
C ALA A 100 -7.57 9.27 22.87
N THR A 101 -6.46 9.22 23.60
CA THR A 101 -6.26 10.01 24.82
C THR A 101 -5.84 11.45 24.54
N GLY A 102 -5.48 11.78 23.29
CA GLY A 102 -4.96 13.10 22.89
C GLY A 102 -3.52 13.36 23.33
N ASP A 103 -2.88 12.40 24.00
CA ASP A 103 -1.51 12.50 24.48
C ASP A 103 -0.66 11.34 23.92
N ILE A 104 0.40 11.69 23.20
CA ILE A 104 1.36 10.74 22.62
C ILE A 104 2.11 9.96 23.70
N ALA A 105 2.17 10.44 24.94
CA ALA A 105 2.79 9.67 26.02
C ALA A 105 1.92 8.48 26.46
N THR A 106 0.63 8.47 26.16
CA THR A 106 -0.32 7.46 26.69
C THR A 106 -1.02 6.65 25.62
N SER A 107 -1.19 7.19 24.41
CA SER A 107 -1.70 6.43 23.28
C SER A 107 -1.20 6.98 21.96
N PHE A 108 -1.04 6.07 20.99
CA PHE A 108 -0.78 6.43 19.60
C PHE A 108 -1.85 5.86 18.67
N THR A 109 -1.97 6.50 17.51
CA THR A 109 -2.68 5.98 16.34
C THR A 109 -1.76 6.04 15.14
N ILE A 110 -1.59 4.90 14.49
CA ILE A 110 -0.89 4.77 13.22
C ILE A 110 -1.89 4.96 12.10
N THR A 111 -1.58 5.81 11.13
CA THR A 111 -2.45 6.14 10.00
C THR A 111 -1.72 5.90 8.69
N ALA A 112 -2.20 4.96 7.89
CA ALA A 112 -1.78 4.72 6.53
C ALA A 112 -2.70 5.47 5.55
N THR A 113 -2.20 6.53 4.92
CA THR A 113 -2.93 7.34 3.93
C THR A 113 -2.43 7.08 2.50
N PRO A 114 -3.32 6.91 1.51
CA PRO A 114 -2.90 6.80 0.11
C PRO A 114 -2.05 8.00 -0.34
N ALA A 115 -0.98 7.74 -1.08
CA ALA A 115 0.03 8.73 -1.49
C ALA A 115 0.43 8.57 -2.98
N ASN A 116 1.17 9.55 -3.51
CA ASN A 116 1.69 9.56 -4.89
C ASN A 116 0.64 9.25 -5.97
N GLY A 117 -0.56 9.82 -5.84
CA GLY A 117 -1.66 9.62 -6.79
C GLY A 117 -2.27 8.21 -6.77
N PHE A 118 -1.84 7.34 -5.86
CA PHE A 118 -2.52 6.07 -5.62
C PHE A 118 -3.88 6.32 -4.98
N THR A 119 -4.91 5.66 -5.50
CA THR A 119 -6.26 5.71 -4.97
C THR A 119 -6.76 4.33 -4.62
N ASP A 120 -7.32 4.24 -3.42
CA ASP A 120 -7.94 3.02 -2.92
C ASP A 120 -9.42 3.29 -2.60
N PRO A 121 -10.32 3.08 -3.57
CA PRO A 121 -11.75 3.37 -3.36
C PRO A 121 -12.42 2.41 -2.37
N THR A 122 -11.83 1.24 -2.09
CA THR A 122 -12.41 0.28 -1.16
C THR A 122 -12.05 0.59 0.28
N CYS A 123 -10.77 0.92 0.52
CA CYS A 123 -10.22 1.00 1.87
C CYS A 123 -9.76 2.40 2.26
N GLY A 124 -9.35 3.22 1.31
CA GLY A 124 -8.84 4.56 1.56
C GLY A 124 -7.76 4.56 2.65
N THR A 125 -7.97 5.40 3.66
CA THR A 125 -7.11 5.50 4.84
C THR A 125 -7.35 4.36 5.82
N MET A 126 -6.27 3.74 6.28
CA MET A 126 -6.31 2.65 7.25
C MET A 126 -5.63 3.08 8.56
N THR A 127 -6.20 2.71 9.71
CA THR A 127 -5.64 3.03 11.01
C THR A 127 -5.48 1.81 11.92
N LEU A 128 -4.44 1.87 12.76
CA LEU A 128 -4.16 0.92 13.84
C LEU A 128 -3.87 1.74 15.11
N ASP A 129 -4.64 1.53 16.17
CA ASP A 129 -4.38 2.18 17.46
C ASP A 129 -3.46 1.34 18.36
N SER A 130 -2.94 1.97 19.42
CA SER A 130 -2.16 1.34 20.50
C SER A 130 -2.86 0.18 21.23
N ARG A 131 -4.17 -0.01 21.06
CA ARG A 131 -4.93 -1.14 21.62
C ARG A 131 -5.12 -2.28 20.62
N GLY A 132 -4.58 -2.16 19.41
CA GLY A 132 -4.76 -3.13 18.34
C GLY A 132 -6.06 -2.97 17.56
N THR A 133 -6.84 -1.91 17.80
CA THR A 133 -8.06 -1.60 17.06
C THR A 133 -7.69 -1.18 15.65
N LYS A 134 -8.28 -1.87 14.67
CA LYS A 134 -8.01 -1.68 13.24
C LYS A 134 -9.23 -1.10 12.55
N SER A 135 -9.05 -0.08 11.72
CA SER A 135 -10.13 0.54 10.95
C SER A 135 -9.68 0.87 9.52
N PRO A 136 -10.51 0.64 8.49
CA PRO A 136 -11.78 -0.09 8.50
C PRO A 136 -11.54 -1.61 8.65
N ALA A 137 -12.27 -2.31 9.52
CA ALA A 137 -12.00 -3.73 9.81
C ALA A 137 -11.98 -4.66 8.58
N THR A 138 -12.79 -4.37 7.56
CA THR A 138 -12.85 -5.13 6.29
C THR A 138 -11.57 -5.04 5.46
N CYS A 139 -10.73 -4.06 5.74
CA CYS A 139 -9.51 -3.77 4.99
C CYS A 139 -8.26 -4.30 5.68
N TRP A 140 -8.35 -4.81 6.90
CA TRP A 140 -7.23 -5.25 7.72
C TRP A 140 -7.02 -6.76 7.74
#